data_AF-X0XXE3-F1
#
_entry.id   AF-X0XXE3-F1
#
_cell.length_a   1.000
_cell.length_b   1.000
_cell.length_c   1.000
_cell.angle_alpha   90.00
_cell.angle_beta   90.00
_cell.angle_gamma   90.00
#
_symmetry.space_group_name_H-M   'P 1'
#
loop_
_entity.id
_entity.type
_entity.pdbx_description
1 polymer ?
#
loop_
_entity_poly.entity_id
_entity_poly.type
_entity_poly.pdbx_seq_one_letter_code
_entity_poly.pdbx_strand_id
1 'polypeptide(L)'
;GDNVDVVASRIEALAADAEATASTFAASKVLEPDRQVNVWDMRKAGLGLLMSKPGDRQPHAFVEDSAVDPSRLREYMERFSGILQREGVEAGYYAHASAGCIHVRPVVNLKRADDIERMRRIADAVSDLALEFGGTMTGEHGDGIVRSCWLEKMYGSTIVSAFKRVKRLFDPDNLLNPHKIVDPWPMTEHLRFGPSFASQSPKTHLDFTSHGGMAGLAGMCSGVGQCRQRLTATMCPSYMATGDEQHT
;
A
#
# COMPACT_ATOMS: atom_id res chain seq x y z
N GLY A 1 25.46 -11.19 -6.94
CA GLY A 1 26.19 -12.22 -7.68
C GLY A 1 27.65 -11.88 -7.51
N ASP A 2 28.46 -12.84 -7.10
CA ASP A 2 29.79 -12.53 -6.56
C ASP A 2 30.87 -12.41 -7.65
N ASN A 3 30.47 -12.48 -8.92
CA ASN A 3 31.34 -12.34 -10.10
C ASN A 3 30.68 -11.37 -11.11
N VAL A 4 31.43 -10.33 -11.50
CA VAL A 4 30.96 -9.26 -12.40
C VAL A 4 30.67 -9.75 -13.82
N ASP A 5 31.45 -10.68 -14.34
CA ASP A 5 31.28 -11.23 -15.70
C ASP A 5 30.00 -12.07 -15.78
N VAL A 6 29.71 -12.82 -14.71
CA VAL A 6 28.46 -13.59 -14.59
C VAL A 6 27.26 -12.64 -14.53
N VAL A 7 27.35 -11.53 -13.80
CA VAL A 7 26.28 -10.53 -13.73
C VAL A 7 26.08 -9.86 -15.09
N ALA A 8 27.15 -9.45 -15.76
CA ALA A 8 27.09 -8.84 -17.09
C ALA A 8 26.43 -9.79 -18.10
N SER A 9 26.85 -11.06 -18.16
CA SER A 9 26.25 -12.07 -19.03
C SER A 9 24.76 -12.27 -18.77
N ARG A 10 24.33 -12.29 -17.50
CA ARG A 10 22.91 -12.40 -17.13
C ARG A 10 22.10 -11.16 -17.51
N ILE A 11 22.68 -9.97 -17.41
CA ILE A 11 22.06 -8.72 -17.85
C ILE A 11 21.84 -8.75 -19.37
N GLU A 12 22.82 -9.20 -20.15
CA GLU A 12 22.66 -9.33 -21.60
C GLU A 12 21.58 -10.35 -21.96
N ALA A 13 21.55 -11.51 -21.29
CA ALA A 13 20.52 -12.52 -21.52
C ALA A 13 19.11 -11.98 -21.21
N LEU A 14 18.95 -11.22 -20.12
CA LEU A 14 17.67 -10.60 -19.76
C LEU A 14 17.25 -9.52 -20.78
N ALA A 15 18.20 -8.72 -21.27
CA ALA A 15 17.91 -7.71 -22.29
C ALA A 15 17.45 -8.36 -23.60
N ALA A 16 18.15 -9.41 -24.05
CA ALA A 16 17.79 -10.16 -25.25
C ALA A 16 16.41 -10.84 -25.11
N ASP A 17 16.10 -11.41 -23.95
CA ASP A 17 14.78 -11.99 -23.67
C ASP A 17 13.66 -10.93 -23.69
N ALA A 18 13.90 -9.76 -23.07
CA ALA A 18 12.95 -8.66 -23.06
C ALA A 18 12.66 -8.10 -24.47
N GLU A 19 13.67 -8.04 -25.34
CA GLU A 19 13.52 -7.67 -26.75
C GLU A 19 12.77 -8.75 -27.53
N ALA A 20 13.17 -10.01 -27.41
CA ALA A 20 12.57 -11.13 -28.13
C ALA A 20 11.08 -11.33 -27.79
N THR A 21 10.70 -11.05 -26.54
CA THR A 21 9.31 -11.17 -26.06
C THR A 21 8.50 -9.88 -26.23
N ALA A 22 9.12 -8.78 -26.68
CA ALA A 22 8.53 -7.45 -26.69
C ALA A 22 7.89 -7.06 -25.34
N SER A 23 8.47 -7.55 -24.24
CA SER A 23 7.93 -7.34 -22.88
C SER A 23 8.26 -5.96 -22.29
N THR A 24 9.10 -5.18 -22.97
CA THR A 24 9.48 -3.84 -22.52
C THR A 24 9.37 -2.81 -23.64
N PHE A 25 8.98 -1.58 -23.29
CA PHE A 25 8.99 -0.44 -24.22
C PHE A 25 10.41 0.14 -24.38
N ALA A 26 11.19 0.14 -23.30
CA ALA A 26 12.58 0.58 -23.27
C ALA A 26 13.33 -0.14 -22.14
N ALA A 27 14.61 -0.43 -22.37
CA ALA A 27 15.51 -0.99 -21.39
C ALA A 27 16.82 -0.19 -21.37
N SER A 28 17.45 -0.06 -20.20
CA SER A 28 18.76 0.57 -20.06
C SER A 28 19.60 -0.24 -19.08
N LYS A 29 20.80 -0.63 -19.52
CA LYS A 29 21.79 -1.29 -18.68
C LYS A 29 22.52 -0.21 -17.87
N VAL A 30 22.55 -0.37 -16.55
CA VAL A 30 23.20 0.56 -15.63
C VAL A 30 24.27 -0.22 -14.86
N LEU A 31 25.49 -0.19 -15.37
CA LEU A 31 26.62 -0.96 -14.81
C LEU A 31 27.50 -0.11 -13.91
N GLU A 32 27.49 1.21 -14.09
CA GLU A 32 28.30 2.14 -13.30
C GLU A 32 27.72 2.31 -11.88
N PRO A 33 28.51 2.09 -10.81
CA PRO A 33 28.02 2.10 -9.44
C PRO A 33 27.31 3.41 -9.03
N ASP A 34 27.82 4.56 -9.47
CA ASP A 34 27.23 5.89 -9.22
C ASP A 34 25.87 6.04 -9.89
N ARG A 35 25.69 5.52 -11.10
CA ARG A 35 24.40 5.53 -11.79
C ARG A 35 23.41 4.54 -11.21
N GLN A 36 23.88 3.41 -10.67
CA GLN A 36 23.03 2.44 -9.96
C GLN A 36 22.38 3.06 -8.71
N VAL A 37 23.10 3.97 -8.03
CA VAL A 37 22.53 4.72 -6.89
C VAL A 37 21.28 5.48 -7.31
N ASN A 38 21.28 6.18 -8.45
CA ASN A 38 20.12 6.91 -8.93
C ASN A 38 18.90 6.00 -9.19
N VAL A 39 19.11 4.79 -9.73
CA VAL A 39 18.04 3.81 -9.97
C VAL A 39 17.46 3.32 -8.64
N TRP A 40 18.33 3.05 -7.66
CA TRP A 40 17.92 2.67 -6.31
C TRP A 40 17.21 3.78 -5.55
N ASP A 41 17.65 5.01 -5.70
CA ASP A 41 17.02 6.14 -5.03
C ASP A 41 15.64 6.44 -5.64
N MET A 42 15.49 6.33 -6.97
CA MET A 42 14.17 6.36 -7.62
C MET A 42 13.26 5.24 -7.09
N ARG A 43 13.75 3.99 -7.04
CA ARG A 43 12.98 2.85 -6.51
C ARG A 43 12.55 3.10 -5.07
N LYS A 44 13.45 3.58 -4.21
CA LYS A 44 13.16 3.89 -2.79
C LYS A 44 12.14 5.04 -2.67
N ALA A 45 12.24 6.06 -3.52
CA ALA A 45 11.34 7.21 -3.51
C ALA A 45 9.95 6.89 -4.08
N GLY A 46 9.81 5.83 -4.90
CA GLY A 46 8.61 5.52 -5.67
C GLY A 46 7.31 5.50 -4.86
N LEU A 47 7.30 4.85 -3.69
CA LEU A 47 6.11 4.81 -2.84
C LEU A 47 5.74 6.21 -2.31
N GLY A 48 6.71 6.97 -1.83
CA GLY A 48 6.48 8.33 -1.34
C GLY A 48 5.93 9.25 -2.44
N LEU A 49 6.49 9.16 -3.65
CA LEU A 49 6.02 9.92 -4.82
C LEU A 49 4.61 9.53 -5.24
N LEU A 50 4.31 8.23 -5.27
CA LEU A 50 2.97 7.72 -5.60
C LEU A 50 1.92 8.22 -4.61
N MET A 51 2.27 8.26 -3.32
CA MET A 51 1.36 8.66 -2.24
C MET A 51 1.21 10.16 -2.06
N SER A 52 2.16 10.96 -2.53
CA SER A 52 2.14 12.42 -2.38
C SER A 52 1.35 13.10 -3.50
N LYS A 53 0.14 12.59 -3.79
CA LYS A 53 -0.72 13.13 -4.86
C LYS A 53 -1.47 14.37 -4.34
N PRO A 54 -1.53 15.50 -5.07
CA PRO A 54 -2.37 16.62 -4.68
C PRO A 54 -3.88 16.29 -4.72
N GLY A 55 -4.64 16.81 -3.76
CA GLY A 55 -6.10 16.75 -3.70
C GLY A 55 -6.67 15.74 -2.69
N ASP A 56 -7.98 15.55 -2.65
CA ASP A 56 -8.64 14.66 -1.68
C ASP A 56 -8.77 13.20 -2.13
N ARG A 57 -8.54 12.94 -3.42
CA ARG A 57 -8.49 11.58 -3.97
C ARG A 57 -7.06 11.05 -3.79
N GLN A 58 -6.90 10.16 -2.81
CA GLN A 58 -5.60 9.63 -2.38
C GLN A 58 -5.51 8.12 -2.65
N PRO A 59 -4.31 7.59 -2.93
CA PRO A 59 -4.10 6.14 -3.07
C PRO A 59 -4.15 5.48 -1.68
N HIS A 60 -5.20 4.72 -1.41
CA HIS A 60 -5.42 4.07 -0.11
C HIS A 60 -5.07 2.58 -0.14
N ALA A 61 -4.56 2.09 0.99
CA ALA A 61 -3.98 0.76 1.14
C ALA A 61 -4.99 -0.26 1.72
N PHE A 62 -6.12 -0.44 1.03
CA PHE A 62 -7.23 -1.28 1.53
C PHE A 62 -7.40 -2.62 0.80
N VAL A 63 -6.73 -2.78 -0.34
CA VAL A 63 -6.62 -4.03 -1.13
C VAL A 63 -5.19 -4.28 -1.59
N GLU A 64 -4.21 -3.73 -0.85
CA GLU A 64 -2.81 -4.05 -1.09
C GLU A 64 -2.44 -5.41 -0.48
N ASP A 65 -1.30 -5.94 -0.91
CA ASP A 65 -0.64 -7.13 -0.35
C ASP A 65 -1.36 -8.47 -0.61
N SER A 66 -2.19 -8.54 -1.65
CA SER A 66 -2.76 -9.83 -2.06
C SER A 66 -1.71 -10.71 -2.73
N ALA A 67 -1.67 -11.99 -2.39
CA ALA A 67 -0.70 -12.95 -2.93
C ALA A 67 -1.39 -14.16 -3.57
N VAL A 68 -0.91 -14.55 -4.75
CA VAL A 68 -1.38 -15.70 -5.54
C VAL A 68 -0.19 -16.48 -6.10
N ASP A 69 -0.42 -17.65 -6.68
CA ASP A 69 0.64 -18.38 -7.38
C ASP A 69 1.27 -17.50 -8.50
N PRO A 70 2.61 -17.33 -8.53
CA PRO A 70 3.28 -16.49 -9.54
C PRO A 70 2.93 -16.86 -10.99
N SER A 71 2.66 -18.14 -11.28
CA SER A 71 2.26 -18.60 -12.62
C SER A 71 0.90 -18.06 -13.06
N ARG A 72 0.04 -17.67 -12.11
CA ARG A 72 -1.30 -17.10 -12.35
C ARG A 72 -1.35 -15.58 -12.17
N LEU A 73 -0.22 -14.96 -11.83
CA LEU A 73 -0.16 -13.56 -11.44
C LEU A 73 -0.67 -12.60 -12.54
N ARG A 74 -0.35 -12.86 -13.80
CA ARG A 74 -0.80 -12.05 -14.94
C ARG A 74 -2.33 -11.98 -15.01
N GLU A 75 -2.98 -13.15 -15.02
CA GLU A 75 -4.44 -13.25 -15.09
C GLU A 75 -5.09 -12.58 -13.87
N TYR A 76 -4.51 -12.78 -12.68
CA TYR A 76 -4.98 -12.13 -11.46
C TYR A 76 -4.91 -10.59 -11.58
N MET A 77 -3.80 -10.04 -12.04
CA MET A 77 -3.62 -8.59 -12.22
C MET A 77 -4.57 -8.01 -13.28
N GLU A 78 -4.81 -8.72 -14.38
CA GLU A 78 -5.75 -8.31 -15.43
C GLU A 78 -7.18 -8.24 -14.87
N ARG A 79 -7.61 -9.28 -14.15
CA ARG A 79 -8.95 -9.34 -13.53
C ARG A 79 -9.12 -8.33 -12.39
N PHE A 80 -8.07 -8.13 -11.58
CA PHE A 80 -8.04 -7.09 -10.56
C PHE A 80 -8.23 -5.71 -11.19
N SER A 81 -7.47 -5.42 -12.25
CA SER A 81 -7.59 -4.15 -12.99
C SER A 81 -8.99 -3.96 -13.57
N GLY A 82 -9.62 -5.04 -14.05
CA GLY A 82 -11.01 -5.04 -14.47
C GLY A 82 -12.01 -4.70 -13.35
N ILE A 83 -11.75 -5.11 -12.10
CA ILE A 83 -12.57 -4.70 -10.94
C ILE A 83 -12.49 -3.18 -10.76
N LEU A 84 -11.28 -2.63 -10.76
CA LEU A 84 -11.08 -1.18 -10.59
C LEU A 84 -11.70 -0.38 -11.74
N GLN A 85 -11.57 -0.86 -12.98
CA GLN A 85 -12.16 -0.21 -14.15
C GLN A 85 -13.69 -0.14 -14.07
N ARG A 86 -14.35 -1.22 -13.62
CA ARG A 86 -15.82 -1.24 -13.42
C ARG A 86 -16.29 -0.25 -12.36
N GLU A 87 -15.46 -0.01 -11.34
CA GLU A 87 -15.73 0.98 -10.30
C GLU A 87 -15.25 2.40 -10.66
N GLY A 88 -14.62 2.58 -11.82
CA GLY A 88 -14.12 3.87 -12.32
C GLY A 88 -12.97 4.43 -11.48
N VAL A 89 -12.09 3.57 -10.95
CA VAL A 89 -11.00 3.95 -10.04
C VAL A 89 -9.65 3.65 -10.65
N GLU A 90 -8.76 4.64 -10.62
CA GLU A 90 -7.34 4.46 -10.92
C GLU A 90 -6.59 3.92 -9.69
N ALA A 91 -5.46 3.25 -9.90
CA ALA A 91 -4.64 2.76 -8.81
C ALA A 91 -3.15 2.86 -9.11
N GLY A 92 -2.36 2.99 -8.04
CA GLY A 92 -0.93 2.72 -8.08
C GLY A 92 -0.65 1.23 -7.89
N TYR A 93 0.30 0.71 -8.67
CA TYR A 93 0.73 -0.69 -8.62
C TYR A 93 2.21 -0.78 -8.31
N TYR A 94 2.57 -1.68 -7.40
CA TYR A 94 3.92 -2.16 -7.18
C TYR A 94 3.82 -3.60 -6.68
N ALA A 95 4.87 -4.42 -6.84
CA ALA A 95 4.73 -5.85 -6.57
C ALA A 95 6.05 -6.50 -6.19
N HIS A 96 5.94 -7.56 -5.41
CA HIS A 96 6.94 -8.60 -5.29
C HIS A 96 6.58 -9.72 -6.26
N ALA A 97 6.66 -9.43 -7.58
CA ALA A 97 6.12 -10.30 -8.62
C ALA A 97 6.66 -11.74 -8.56
N SER A 98 7.93 -11.93 -8.16
CA SER A 98 8.53 -13.26 -7.99
C SER A 98 7.91 -14.08 -6.86
N ALA A 99 7.28 -13.43 -5.88
CA ALA A 99 6.56 -14.06 -4.77
C ALA A 99 5.04 -14.09 -5.01
N GLY A 100 4.57 -13.60 -6.16
CA GLY A 100 3.13 -13.55 -6.46
C GLY A 100 2.34 -12.54 -5.63
N CYS A 101 3.02 -11.69 -4.84
CA CYS A 101 2.41 -10.64 -4.03
C CYS A 101 2.35 -9.31 -4.80
N ILE A 102 1.17 -8.69 -4.83
CA ILE A 102 0.95 -7.39 -5.43
C ILE A 102 0.42 -6.38 -4.41
N HIS A 103 0.87 -5.15 -4.59
CA HIS A 103 0.44 -4.01 -3.84
C HIS A 103 -0.31 -3.06 -4.76
N VAL A 104 -1.62 -2.98 -4.56
CA VAL A 104 -2.50 -2.11 -5.33
C VAL A 104 -3.12 -1.09 -4.38
N ARG A 105 -3.00 0.19 -4.74
CA ARG A 105 -3.56 1.30 -3.96
C ARG A 105 -4.55 2.10 -4.80
N PRO A 106 -5.85 1.76 -4.73
CA PRO A 106 -6.89 2.50 -5.45
C PRO A 106 -7.04 3.93 -4.94
N VAL A 107 -7.29 4.84 -5.88
CA VAL A 107 -7.39 6.29 -5.65
C VAL A 107 -8.84 6.68 -5.37
N VAL A 108 -9.16 6.91 -4.09
CA VAL A 108 -10.52 7.24 -3.62
C VAL A 108 -10.48 8.41 -2.63
N ASN A 109 -11.62 9.03 -2.39
CA ASN A 109 -11.80 10.09 -1.39
C ASN A 109 -12.65 9.57 -0.22
N LEU A 110 -11.99 9.10 0.85
CA LEU A 110 -12.65 8.57 2.05
C LEU A 110 -13.37 9.64 2.90
N LYS A 111 -13.39 10.90 2.47
CA LYS A 111 -14.26 11.95 3.04
C LYS A 111 -15.68 11.90 2.45
N ARG A 112 -15.94 11.04 1.46
CA ARG A 112 -17.25 10.91 0.82
C ARG A 112 -17.85 9.52 1.03
N ALA A 113 -19.14 9.48 1.32
CA ALA A 113 -19.86 8.23 1.58
C ALA A 113 -19.85 7.28 0.36
N ASP A 114 -20.02 7.82 -0.85
CA ASP A 114 -20.01 7.06 -2.10
C ASP A 114 -18.68 6.34 -2.34
N ASP A 115 -17.56 7.00 -2.04
CA ASP A 115 -16.22 6.43 -2.17
C ASP A 115 -15.88 5.44 -1.04
N ILE A 116 -16.48 5.57 0.15
CA ILE A 116 -16.37 4.56 1.23
C ILE A 116 -17.13 3.28 0.83
N GLU A 117 -18.34 3.41 0.28
CA GLU A 117 -19.09 2.27 -0.26
C GLU A 117 -18.35 1.63 -1.43
N ARG A 118 -17.74 2.44 -2.30
CA ARG A 118 -16.90 1.95 -3.39
C ARG A 118 -15.69 1.18 -2.88
N MET A 119 -14.99 1.69 -1.87
CA MET A 119 -13.89 1.00 -1.20
C MET A 119 -14.32 -0.41 -0.73
N ARG A 120 -15.48 -0.49 -0.06
CA ARG A 120 -16.05 -1.76 0.43
C ARG A 120 -16.34 -2.75 -0.70
N ARG A 121 -16.97 -2.29 -1.81
CA ARG A 121 -17.27 -3.14 -2.98
C ARG A 121 -16.02 -3.66 -3.68
N ILE A 122 -15.02 -2.79 -3.88
CA ILE A 122 -13.73 -3.19 -4.43
C ILE A 122 -13.10 -4.26 -3.55
N ALA A 123 -13.07 -4.05 -2.23
CA ALA A 123 -12.46 -5.00 -1.30
C ALA A 123 -13.20 -6.35 -1.25
N ASP A 124 -14.54 -6.35 -1.34
CA ASP A 124 -15.31 -7.60 -1.50
C ASP A 124 -14.89 -8.35 -2.76
N ALA A 125 -14.93 -7.67 -3.91
CA ALA A 125 -14.61 -8.30 -5.20
C ALA A 125 -13.16 -8.82 -5.26
N VAL A 126 -12.21 -8.09 -4.67
CA VAL A 126 -10.82 -8.54 -4.56
C VAL A 126 -10.70 -9.73 -3.61
N SER A 127 -11.46 -9.76 -2.51
CA SER A 127 -11.47 -10.93 -1.60
C SER A 127 -11.99 -12.20 -2.27
N ASP A 128 -13.02 -12.08 -3.12
CA ASP A 128 -13.52 -13.22 -3.88
C ASP A 128 -12.52 -13.65 -4.96
N LEU A 129 -11.88 -12.69 -5.63
CA LEU A 129 -10.86 -12.96 -6.64
C LEU A 129 -9.63 -13.67 -6.03
N ALA A 130 -9.13 -13.20 -4.87
CA ALA A 130 -8.00 -13.82 -4.20
C ALA A 130 -8.31 -15.29 -3.85
N LEU A 131 -9.51 -15.56 -3.34
CA LEU A 131 -9.95 -16.92 -3.02
C LEU A 131 -10.07 -17.81 -4.26
N GLU A 132 -10.62 -17.29 -5.36
CA GLU A 132 -10.71 -18.03 -6.64
C GLU A 132 -9.34 -18.41 -7.19
N PHE A 133 -8.32 -17.59 -6.93
CA PHE A 133 -6.94 -17.86 -7.31
C PHE A 133 -6.20 -18.78 -6.34
N GLY A 134 -6.87 -19.26 -5.28
CA GLY A 134 -6.23 -20.03 -4.20
C GLY A 134 -5.21 -19.22 -3.40
N GLY A 135 -5.36 -17.89 -3.42
CA GLY A 135 -4.47 -16.94 -2.78
C GLY A 135 -4.99 -16.40 -1.46
N THR A 136 -4.45 -15.27 -1.05
CA THR A 136 -4.75 -14.56 0.19
C THR A 136 -4.87 -13.06 -0.05
N MET A 137 -5.65 -12.39 0.81
CA MET A 137 -5.78 -10.92 0.83
C MET A 137 -4.58 -10.19 1.43
N THR A 138 -3.70 -10.93 2.11
CA THR A 138 -2.53 -10.40 2.79
C THR A 138 -1.41 -11.45 2.74
N GLY A 139 -0.22 -11.05 2.32
CA GLY A 139 0.95 -11.91 2.15
C GLY A 139 2.06 -11.58 3.15
N GLU A 140 2.41 -10.30 3.29
CA GLU A 140 3.50 -9.82 4.16
C GLU A 140 3.02 -8.91 5.31
N HIS A 141 1.85 -8.28 5.15
CA HIS A 141 1.21 -7.45 6.15
C HIS A 141 0.23 -8.25 7.00
N GLY A 142 -0.17 -7.69 8.14
CA GLY A 142 -1.27 -8.24 8.94
C GLY A 142 -2.64 -7.81 8.39
N ASP A 143 -3.67 -8.61 8.60
CA ASP A 143 -5.03 -8.27 8.18
C ASP A 143 -5.55 -6.97 8.82
N GLY A 144 -5.17 -6.74 10.09
CA GLY A 144 -5.56 -5.55 10.85
C GLY A 144 -7.08 -5.39 10.92
N ILE A 145 -7.59 -4.17 11.17
CA ILE A 145 -9.04 -3.92 11.08
C ILE A 145 -9.51 -4.03 9.62
N VAL A 146 -8.69 -3.52 8.70
CA VAL A 146 -9.01 -3.33 7.29
C VAL A 146 -9.50 -4.62 6.62
N ARG A 147 -8.83 -5.76 6.85
CA ARG A 147 -9.13 -7.03 6.15
C ARG A 147 -9.78 -8.10 7.03
N SER A 148 -9.81 -7.91 8.34
CA SER A 148 -10.26 -8.98 9.25
C SER A 148 -11.69 -9.45 9.01
N CYS A 149 -12.57 -8.60 8.46
CA CYS A 149 -13.95 -8.97 8.17
C CYS A 149 -14.10 -10.09 7.12
N TRP A 150 -13.04 -10.46 6.38
CA TRP A 150 -13.03 -11.59 5.45
C TRP A 150 -12.25 -12.81 5.95
N LEU A 151 -11.73 -12.82 7.18
CA LEU A 151 -10.92 -13.95 7.66
C LEU A 151 -11.66 -15.29 7.67
N GLU A 152 -12.96 -15.28 7.97
CA GLU A 152 -13.76 -16.50 7.92
C GLU A 152 -13.97 -16.99 6.48
N LYS A 153 -14.03 -16.09 5.49
CA LYS A 153 -14.02 -16.43 4.06
C LYS A 153 -12.70 -17.10 3.65
N MET A 154 -11.58 -16.61 4.18
CA MET A 154 -10.23 -17.08 3.81
C MET A 154 -9.83 -18.39 4.51
N TYR A 155 -10.11 -18.51 5.80
CA TYR A 155 -9.61 -19.60 6.65
C TYR A 155 -10.69 -20.59 7.11
N GLY A 156 -11.97 -20.25 6.89
CA GLY A 156 -13.09 -21.03 7.38
C GLY A 156 -13.35 -20.90 8.88
N SER A 157 -14.54 -21.30 9.28
CA SER A 157 -15.04 -21.14 10.66
C SER A 157 -14.21 -21.90 11.69
N THR A 158 -13.67 -23.07 11.33
CA THR A 158 -12.84 -23.89 12.23
C THR A 158 -11.56 -23.17 12.65
N ILE A 159 -10.83 -22.60 11.69
CA ILE A 159 -9.56 -21.92 11.96
C ILE A 159 -9.81 -20.58 12.64
N VAL A 160 -10.80 -19.81 12.19
CA VAL A 160 -11.17 -18.56 12.88
C VAL A 160 -11.59 -18.82 14.32
N SER A 161 -12.35 -19.89 14.59
CA SER A 161 -12.68 -20.31 15.96
C SER A 161 -11.46 -20.64 16.79
N ALA A 162 -10.42 -21.23 16.20
CA ALA A 162 -9.15 -21.45 16.88
C ALA A 162 -8.46 -20.11 17.22
N PHE A 163 -8.47 -19.12 16.33
CA PHE A 163 -7.97 -17.77 16.64
C PHE A 163 -8.70 -17.15 17.84
N LYS A 164 -10.04 -17.27 17.88
CA LYS A 164 -10.83 -16.76 19.01
C LYS A 164 -10.47 -17.45 20.33
N ARG A 165 -10.24 -18.77 20.30
CA ARG A 165 -9.82 -19.54 21.49
C ARG A 165 -8.46 -19.11 22.00
N VAL A 166 -7.48 -18.95 21.11
CA VAL A 166 -6.14 -18.46 21.48
C VAL A 166 -6.25 -17.06 22.08
N LYS A 167 -6.99 -16.15 21.42
CA LYS A 167 -7.23 -14.79 21.92
C LYS A 167 -7.78 -14.79 23.35
N ARG A 168 -8.84 -15.56 23.61
CA ARG A 168 -9.47 -15.65 24.94
C ARG A 168 -8.59 -16.30 26.00
N LEU A 169 -7.69 -17.22 25.61
CA LEU A 169 -6.79 -17.88 26.55
C LEU A 169 -5.75 -16.91 27.12
N PHE A 170 -5.22 -16.02 26.27
CA PHE A 170 -4.18 -15.06 26.66
C PHE A 170 -4.71 -13.68 27.03
N ASP A 171 -5.96 -13.36 26.65
CA ASP A 171 -6.59 -12.07 26.92
C ASP A 171 -8.09 -12.25 27.23
N PRO A 172 -8.43 -12.85 28.40
CA PRO A 172 -9.81 -13.17 28.78
C PRO A 172 -10.69 -11.93 28.92
N ASP A 173 -10.11 -10.79 29.32
CA ASP A 173 -10.81 -9.51 29.49
C ASP A 173 -10.80 -8.65 28.21
N ASN A 174 -10.23 -9.16 27.11
CA ASN A 174 -10.16 -8.51 25.80
C ASN A 174 -9.52 -7.11 25.80
N LEU A 175 -8.43 -6.92 26.55
CA LEU A 175 -7.71 -5.65 26.69
C LEU A 175 -6.67 -5.43 25.59
N LEU A 176 -6.10 -6.50 25.04
CA LEU A 176 -4.95 -6.46 24.13
C LEU A 176 -5.41 -6.29 22.68
N ASN A 177 -5.55 -5.05 22.21
CA ASN A 177 -5.86 -4.74 20.81
C ASN A 177 -7.17 -5.38 20.31
N PRO A 178 -8.32 -5.06 20.95
CA PRO A 178 -9.62 -5.66 20.62
C PRO A 178 -10.06 -5.33 19.19
N HIS A 179 -10.86 -6.24 18.61
CA HIS A 179 -11.44 -6.16 17.26
C HIS A 179 -10.43 -6.20 16.11
N LYS A 180 -9.20 -6.69 16.39
CA LYS A 180 -8.19 -6.98 15.35
C LYS A 180 -8.12 -8.49 15.22
N ILE A 181 -8.23 -9.01 14.00
CA ILE A 181 -8.26 -10.44 13.66
C ILE A 181 -9.51 -11.16 14.18
N VAL A 182 -9.77 -11.10 15.48
CA VAL A 182 -10.91 -11.73 16.15
C VAL A 182 -12.01 -10.69 16.42
N ASP A 183 -13.25 -11.10 16.15
CA ASP A 183 -14.46 -10.30 16.32
C ASP A 183 -14.30 -8.88 15.75
N PRO A 184 -13.89 -8.75 14.47
CA PRO A 184 -13.49 -7.48 13.88
C PRO A 184 -14.68 -6.58 13.59
N TRP A 185 -14.43 -5.27 13.65
CA TRP A 185 -15.35 -4.27 13.09
C TRP A 185 -15.49 -4.45 11.57
N PRO A 186 -16.62 -4.03 10.98
CA PRO A 186 -16.71 -3.84 9.53
C PRO A 186 -15.60 -2.90 9.04
N MET A 187 -15.08 -3.14 7.83
CA MET A 187 -14.04 -2.29 7.21
C MET A 187 -14.42 -0.80 7.16
N THR A 188 -15.71 -0.49 7.06
CA THR A 188 -16.25 0.87 6.91
C THR A 188 -16.49 1.58 8.24
N GLU A 189 -16.17 0.96 9.37
CA GLU A 189 -16.27 1.56 10.70
C GLU A 189 -14.91 2.01 11.22
N HIS A 190 -14.91 2.94 12.19
CA HIS A 190 -13.69 3.50 12.79
C HIS A 190 -12.68 4.07 11.77
N LEU A 191 -13.18 4.60 10.64
CA LEU A 191 -12.36 5.22 9.62
C LEU A 191 -11.68 6.49 10.15
N ARG A 192 -10.42 6.71 9.75
CA ARG A 192 -9.69 7.96 10.02
C ARG A 192 -10.41 9.19 9.44
N PHE A 193 -11.03 8.99 8.28
CA PHE A 193 -11.80 10.00 7.56
C PHE A 193 -13.22 9.50 7.37
N GLY A 194 -14.18 10.42 7.32
CA GLY A 194 -15.56 10.08 7.02
C GLY A 194 -16.31 11.30 6.48
N PRO A 195 -17.62 11.16 6.17
CA PRO A 195 -18.42 12.25 5.62
C PRO A 195 -18.49 13.49 6.52
N SER A 196 -18.30 13.32 7.84
CA SER A 196 -18.24 14.40 8.82
C SER A 196 -16.85 15.00 9.00
N PHE A 197 -15.82 14.47 8.33
CA PHE A 197 -14.46 14.97 8.46
C PHE A 197 -14.32 16.34 7.79
N ALA A 198 -14.08 17.36 8.60
CA ALA A 198 -13.76 18.70 8.15
C ALA A 198 -12.30 19.03 8.45
N SER A 199 -11.53 19.28 7.39
CA SER A 199 -10.16 19.78 7.53
C SER A 199 -10.17 21.20 8.10
N GLN A 200 -9.30 21.48 9.08
CA GLN A 200 -9.07 22.83 9.55
C GLN A 200 -8.14 23.56 8.56
N SER A 201 -8.49 24.81 8.23
CA SER A 201 -7.67 25.67 7.39
C SER A 201 -7.15 26.85 8.23
N PRO A 202 -6.11 26.64 9.05
CA PRO A 202 -5.56 27.71 9.86
C PRO A 202 -4.98 28.81 8.96
N LYS A 203 -4.99 30.06 9.44
CA LYS A 203 -4.27 31.15 8.78
C LYS A 203 -2.77 30.89 8.90
N THR A 204 -2.08 30.81 7.77
CA THR A 204 -0.63 30.56 7.72
C THR A 204 0.16 31.81 7.37
N HIS A 205 1.40 31.88 7.85
CA HIS A 205 2.37 32.89 7.41
C HIS A 205 3.07 32.49 6.10
N LEU A 206 3.25 31.18 5.88
CA LEU A 206 3.78 30.61 4.65
C LEU A 206 2.66 30.38 3.63
N ASP A 207 3.01 30.43 2.34
CA ASP A 207 2.09 30.16 1.24
C ASP A 207 2.01 28.66 0.94
N PHE A 208 0.80 28.11 1.07
CA PHE A 208 0.47 26.72 0.76
C PHE A 208 -0.60 26.60 -0.34
N THR A 209 -0.88 27.69 -1.06
CA THR A 209 -1.96 27.74 -2.06
C THR A 209 -1.78 26.71 -3.17
N SER A 210 -0.53 26.43 -3.59
CA SER A 210 -0.18 25.39 -4.57
C SER A 210 -0.65 23.98 -4.17
N HIS A 211 -0.89 23.73 -2.89
CA HIS A 211 -1.30 22.43 -2.34
C HIS A 211 -2.74 22.44 -1.82
N GLY A 212 -3.52 23.50 -2.08
CA GLY A 212 -4.88 23.64 -1.53
C GLY A 212 -4.89 24.04 -0.05
N GLY A 213 -3.84 24.72 0.41
CA GLY A 213 -3.64 25.13 1.80
C GLY A 213 -2.89 24.10 2.64
N MET A 214 -2.63 24.44 3.91
CA MET A 214 -1.85 23.59 4.82
C MET A 214 -2.50 22.21 5.02
N ALA A 215 -3.83 22.14 5.08
CA ALA A 215 -4.55 20.87 5.17
C ALA A 215 -4.42 20.01 3.92
N GLY A 216 -4.39 20.63 2.73
CA GLY A 216 -4.19 19.92 1.48
C GLY A 216 -2.78 19.33 1.40
N LEU A 217 -1.75 20.10 1.79
CA LEU A 217 -0.38 19.59 1.91
C LEU A 217 -0.27 18.46 2.94
N ALA A 218 -0.88 18.62 4.12
CA ALA A 218 -0.90 17.57 5.15
C ALA A 218 -1.63 16.29 4.66
N GLY A 219 -2.65 16.45 3.81
CA GLY A 219 -3.35 15.35 3.16
C GLY A 219 -2.50 14.53 2.19
N MET A 220 -1.39 15.10 1.69
CA MET A 220 -0.41 14.40 0.85
C MET A 220 0.58 13.55 1.67
N CYS A 221 0.50 13.57 3.00
CA CYS A 221 1.38 12.77 3.85
C CYS A 221 1.09 11.27 3.70
N SER A 222 2.08 10.52 3.24
CA SER A 222 2.01 9.06 3.08
C SER A 222 2.02 8.30 4.41
N GLY A 223 2.39 8.95 5.52
CA GLY A 223 2.48 8.32 6.84
C GLY A 223 3.66 7.37 7.03
N VAL A 224 4.56 7.24 6.05
CA VAL A 224 5.71 6.30 6.10
C VAL A 224 6.85 6.77 7.01
N GLY A 225 6.73 7.96 7.60
CA GLY A 225 7.71 8.49 8.55
C GLY A 225 9.07 8.81 7.93
N GLN A 226 9.18 8.98 6.61
CA GLN A 226 10.45 9.34 5.96
C GLN A 226 11.03 10.66 6.50
N CYS A 227 10.17 11.61 6.85
CA CYS A 227 10.58 12.83 7.54
C CYS A 227 11.28 12.55 8.89
N ARG A 228 11.10 11.40 9.52
CA ARG A 228 11.77 11.07 10.79
C ARG A 228 13.21 10.55 10.60
N GLN A 229 13.64 10.34 9.35
CA GLN A 229 15.00 9.87 9.07
C GLN A 229 16.02 10.96 9.41
N ARG A 230 16.86 10.69 10.41
CA ARG A 230 17.86 11.65 10.93
C ARG A 230 19.09 11.82 10.04
N LEU A 231 19.28 10.97 9.04
CA LEU A 231 20.56 10.86 8.32
C LEU A 231 20.51 11.37 6.88
N THR A 232 19.32 11.57 6.30
CA THR A 232 19.17 11.68 4.83
C THR A 232 18.15 12.69 4.32
N ALA A 233 17.49 13.49 5.18
CA ALA A 233 16.50 14.49 4.71
C ALA A 233 16.51 15.80 5.50
N THR A 234 16.25 16.91 4.80
CA THR A 234 16.06 18.26 5.35
C THR A 234 14.75 18.31 6.12
N MET A 235 14.84 18.35 7.45
CA MET A 235 13.71 18.39 8.38
C MET A 235 13.62 19.73 9.11
N CYS A 236 12.50 19.97 9.80
CA CYS A 236 12.37 21.06 10.78
C CYS A 236 13.53 20.97 11.78
N PRO A 237 14.41 21.99 11.86
CA PRO A 237 15.59 21.97 12.73
C PRO A 237 15.26 21.65 14.19
N SER A 238 14.06 22.03 14.64
CA SER A 238 13.56 21.78 15.99
C SER A 238 13.48 20.27 16.32
N TYR A 239 12.81 19.45 15.50
CA TYR A 239 12.76 18.00 15.74
C TYR A 239 14.14 17.33 15.62
N MET A 240 14.97 17.81 14.69
CA MET A 240 16.33 17.27 14.52
C MET A 240 17.18 17.48 15.77
N ALA A 241 16.96 18.59 16.48
CA ALA A 241 17.64 18.89 17.74
C ALA A 241 17.01 18.17 18.95
N THR A 242 15.68 18.08 19.03
CA THR A 242 14.98 17.62 20.24
C THR A 242 14.56 16.14 20.21
N GLY A 243 14.28 15.60 19.02
CA GLY A 243 13.63 14.30 18.85
C GLY A 243 12.15 14.27 19.24
N ASP A 244 11.54 15.43 19.51
CA ASP A 244 10.18 15.58 20.01
C ASP A 244 9.22 16.09 18.92
N GLU A 245 8.14 15.34 18.66
CA GLU A 245 7.12 15.63 17.65
C GLU A 245 6.26 16.85 18.01
N GLN A 246 6.23 17.28 19.27
CA GLN A 246 5.49 18.48 19.67
C GLN A 246 6.03 19.78 19.03
N HIS A 247 7.29 19.77 18.60
CA HIS A 247 8.00 20.95 18.08
C HIS A 247 8.22 20.91 16.55
N THR A 248 7.50 20.01 15.87
CA THR A 248 7.55 19.89 14.40
C THR A 248 6.76 20.99 13.70
#